data_AF-A0A1E4T417-F1
#
_entry.id   AF-A0A1E4T417-F1
#
_cell.length_a   1.000
_cell.length_b   1.000
_cell.length_c   1.000
_cell.angle_alpha   90.00
_cell.angle_beta   90.00
_cell.angle_gamma   90.00
#
_symmetry.space_group_name_H-M   'P 1'
#
loop_
_entity.id
_entity.type
_entity.pdbx_description
1 polymer ?
#
loop_
_entity_poly.entity_id
_entity_poly.type
_entity_poly.pdbx_seq_one_letter_code
_entity_poly.pdbx_strand_id
1 'polypeptide(L)'
;MAFLSRSKGFNPDKFEKELKKITTDLSKTERRIKELKKNGSSNKWMVTTSLVVLYLSFVTYIYFIQKTHVVTKQLIHIGVCPVLIFILHRTIGGTYSYFIRRSELKLERVKDLHSLKMEELKEATNFHKTNELLSRFSNGEDLEELQKQADEINAKKQEYLNIINKGGKLPNANSENSSKVVDSVLGWVIGQDELSSETRYALICTNCYQHNGLAPPGTQPKFVKYICPKCGVTNGEEKPEEKKPIEPLKEIEEALKTTSNETK
;
A
#
# COMPACT_ATOMS: atom_id res chain seq x y z
N MET A 1 -13.97 7.50 -23.03
CA MET A 1 -13.78 6.04 -23.17
C MET A 1 -13.56 5.45 -21.78
N ALA A 2 -14.56 4.77 -21.24
CA ALA A 2 -14.50 4.16 -19.91
C ALA A 2 -13.73 2.83 -20.00
N PHE A 3 -12.56 2.76 -19.38
CA PHE A 3 -11.84 1.50 -19.19
C PHE A 3 -12.38 0.80 -17.94
N LEU A 4 -13.43 0.00 -18.12
CA LEU A 4 -13.80 -1.03 -17.15
C LEU A 4 -12.92 -2.25 -17.42
N SER A 5 -11.71 -2.28 -16.85
CA SER A 5 -10.93 -3.50 -16.80
C SER A 5 -11.54 -4.43 -15.76
N ARG A 6 -12.35 -5.36 -16.26
CA ARG A 6 -12.77 -6.61 -15.61
C ARG A 6 -11.63 -7.16 -14.73
N SER A 7 -11.84 -7.18 -13.41
CA SER A 7 -10.88 -7.74 -12.45
C SER A 7 -10.71 -9.23 -12.73
N LYS A 8 -9.64 -9.58 -13.45
CA LYS A 8 -9.11 -10.93 -13.37
C LYS A 8 -8.53 -11.06 -11.97
N GLY A 9 -8.97 -12.05 -11.21
CA GLY A 9 -8.48 -12.29 -9.85
C GLY A 9 -6.95 -12.29 -9.80
N PHE A 10 -6.40 -11.67 -8.76
CA PHE A 10 -4.96 -11.63 -8.50
C PHE A 10 -4.47 -13.07 -8.26
N ASN A 11 -3.54 -13.55 -9.11
CA ASN A 11 -2.98 -14.90 -9.03
C ASN A 11 -1.53 -14.83 -8.52
N PRO A 12 -1.26 -15.11 -7.24
CA PRO A 12 0.05 -14.88 -6.63
C PRO A 12 1.17 -15.67 -7.30
N ASP A 13 0.94 -16.95 -7.62
CA ASP A 13 1.96 -17.84 -8.20
C ASP A 13 2.45 -17.37 -9.58
N LYS A 14 1.54 -16.78 -10.36
CA LYS A 14 1.88 -16.22 -11.68
C LYS A 14 2.77 -14.98 -11.52
N PHE A 15 2.44 -14.10 -10.58
CA PHE A 15 3.25 -12.92 -10.27
C PHE A 15 4.62 -13.32 -9.73
N GLU A 16 4.70 -14.31 -8.83
CA GLU A 16 5.97 -14.83 -8.32
C GLU A 16 6.85 -15.34 -9.47
N LYS A 17 6.28 -16.11 -10.39
CA LYS A 17 7.01 -16.63 -11.55
C LYS A 17 7.52 -15.52 -12.47
N GLU A 18 6.69 -14.50 -12.74
CA GLU A 18 7.09 -13.33 -13.54
C GLU A 18 8.19 -12.52 -12.85
N LEU A 19 8.06 -12.25 -11.56
CA LEU A 19 9.06 -11.56 -10.75
C LEU A 19 10.37 -12.33 -10.71
N LYS A 20 10.32 -13.64 -10.45
CA LYS A 20 11.51 -14.51 -10.46
C LYS A 20 12.22 -14.48 -11.80
N LYS A 21 11.47 -14.46 -12.91
CA LYS A 21 12.03 -14.31 -14.26
C LYS A 21 12.73 -12.96 -14.41
N ILE A 22 12.08 -11.86 -14.04
CA ILE A 22 12.64 -10.50 -14.12
C ILE A 22 13.91 -10.38 -13.26
N THR A 23 13.90 -10.86 -12.02
CA THR A 23 15.07 -10.83 -11.11
C THR A 23 16.22 -11.70 -11.62
N THR A 24 15.91 -12.85 -12.23
CA THR A 24 16.92 -13.70 -12.88
C THR A 24 17.53 -12.99 -14.09
N ASP A 25 16.71 -12.34 -14.91
CA ASP A 25 17.18 -11.60 -16.09
C ASP A 25 17.96 -10.34 -15.69
N LEU A 26 17.57 -9.68 -14.60
CA LEU A 26 18.26 -8.55 -13.99
C LEU A 26 19.68 -8.97 -13.56
N SER A 27 19.78 -9.97 -12.69
CA SER A 27 21.08 -10.46 -12.18
C SER A 27 22.00 -10.96 -13.31
N LYS A 28 21.45 -11.64 -14.32
CA LYS A 28 22.20 -12.04 -15.53
C LYS A 28 22.71 -10.82 -16.31
N THR A 29 21.89 -9.79 -16.47
CA THR A 29 22.25 -8.57 -17.22
C THR A 29 23.29 -7.75 -16.46
N GLU A 30 23.13 -7.60 -15.16
CA GLU A 30 24.12 -6.93 -14.29
C GLU A 30 25.46 -7.65 -14.31
N ARG A 31 25.46 -8.98 -14.21
CA ARG A 31 26.68 -9.79 -14.29
C ARG A 31 27.38 -9.61 -15.64
N ARG A 32 26.64 -9.70 -16.75
CA ARG A 32 27.20 -9.50 -18.10
C ARG A 32 27.79 -8.10 -18.26
N ILE A 33 27.12 -7.05 -17.76
CA ILE A 33 27.65 -5.69 -17.81
C ILE A 33 28.91 -5.55 -16.97
N LYS A 34 28.95 -6.14 -15.77
CA LYS A 34 30.13 -6.14 -14.90
C LYS A 34 31.30 -6.85 -15.54
N GLU A 35 31.06 -8.00 -16.17
CA GLU A 35 32.06 -8.76 -16.93
C GLU A 35 32.55 -7.96 -18.15
N LEU A 36 31.66 -7.35 -18.92
CA LEU A 36 32.02 -6.49 -20.05
C LEU A 36 32.78 -5.22 -19.63
N LYS A 37 32.47 -4.63 -18.47
CA LYS A 37 33.24 -3.48 -17.94
C LYS A 37 34.62 -3.91 -17.44
N LYS A 38 34.69 -5.01 -16.69
CA LYS A 38 35.95 -5.58 -16.17
C LYS A 38 36.89 -5.95 -17.32
N ASN A 39 36.39 -6.70 -18.30
CA ASN A 39 37.18 -7.13 -19.45
C ASN A 39 37.34 -6.00 -20.47
N GLY A 40 36.41 -5.06 -20.57
CA GLY A 40 36.47 -3.93 -21.50
C GLY A 40 37.56 -2.93 -21.17
N SER A 41 37.95 -2.76 -19.90
CA SER A 41 39.09 -1.91 -19.52
C SER A 41 40.43 -2.58 -19.87
N SER A 42 40.56 -3.87 -19.57
CA SER A 42 41.76 -4.66 -19.87
C SER A 42 41.96 -4.85 -21.38
N ASN A 43 40.90 -5.22 -22.11
CA ASN A 43 40.95 -5.42 -23.56
C ASN A 43 41.26 -4.13 -24.32
N LYS A 44 40.80 -2.97 -23.84
CA LYS A 44 41.21 -1.68 -24.40
C LYS A 44 42.71 -1.52 -24.30
N TRP A 45 43.28 -1.66 -23.10
CA TRP A 45 44.72 -1.51 -22.88
C TRP A 45 45.55 -2.54 -23.67
N MET A 46 45.08 -3.79 -23.79
CA MET A 46 45.74 -4.82 -24.60
C MET A 46 45.70 -4.52 -26.11
N VAL A 47 44.57 -4.03 -26.63
CA VAL A 47 44.46 -3.67 -28.06
C VAL A 47 45.27 -2.41 -28.37
N THR A 48 45.24 -1.40 -27.48
CA THR A 48 46.02 -0.17 -27.65
C THR A 48 47.52 -0.45 -27.65
N THR A 49 48.00 -1.26 -26.70
CA THR A 49 49.42 -1.62 -26.60
C THR A 49 49.86 -2.45 -27.80
N SER A 50 49.04 -3.41 -28.24
CA SER A 50 49.35 -4.24 -29.42
C SER A 50 49.42 -3.43 -30.73
N LEU A 51 48.51 -2.49 -30.96
CA LEU A 51 48.53 -1.62 -32.14
C LEU A 51 49.75 -0.69 -32.16
N VAL A 52 50.15 -0.16 -31.01
CA VAL A 52 51.35 0.69 -30.89
C VAL A 52 52.63 -0.13 -31.12
N VAL A 53 52.74 -1.33 -30.56
CA VAL A 53 53.90 -2.22 -30.77
C VAL A 53 54.01 -2.64 -32.25
N LEU A 54 52.89 -2.98 -32.89
CA LEU A 54 52.85 -3.32 -34.31
C LEU A 54 53.29 -2.13 -35.19
N TYR A 55 52.89 -0.91 -34.83
CA TYR A 55 53.34 0.31 -35.51
C TYR A 55 54.85 0.55 -35.32
N LEU A 56 55.36 0.43 -34.10
CA LEU A 56 56.79 0.59 -33.83
C LEU A 56 57.63 -0.46 -34.58
N SER A 57 57.17 -1.72 -34.64
CA SER A 57 57.80 -2.78 -35.42
C SER A 57 57.78 -2.49 -36.93
N PHE A 58 56.71 -1.87 -37.44
CA PHE A 58 56.61 -1.49 -38.85
C PHE A 58 57.56 -0.33 -39.17
N VAL A 59 57.65 0.67 -38.30
CA VAL A 59 58.56 1.82 -38.46
C VAL A 59 60.03 1.38 -38.44
N THR A 60 60.42 0.48 -37.53
CA THR A 60 61.80 -0.04 -37.48
C THR A 60 62.15 -0.87 -38.72
N TYR A 61 61.20 -1.64 -39.25
CA TYR A 61 61.36 -2.39 -40.50
C TYR A 61 61.59 -1.47 -41.70
N ILE A 62 60.79 -0.41 -41.84
CA ILE A 62 60.96 0.58 -42.91
C ILE A 62 62.31 1.30 -42.78
N TYR A 63 62.71 1.69 -41.57
CA TYR A 63 64.00 2.34 -41.32
C TYR A 63 65.20 1.45 -41.73
N PHE A 64 65.12 0.14 -41.46
CA PHE A 64 66.15 -0.83 -41.85
C PHE A 64 66.28 -0.95 -43.37
N ILE A 65 65.16 -1.02 -44.10
CA ILE A 65 65.14 -1.09 -45.58
C ILE A 65 65.61 0.25 -46.19
N GLN A 66 65.22 1.38 -45.61
CA GLN A 66 65.58 2.70 -46.10
C GLN A 66 67.09 2.98 -46.01
N LYS A 67 67.80 2.35 -45.07
CA LYS A 67 69.27 2.37 -45.01
C LYS A 67 69.92 1.74 -46.26
N THR A 68 69.22 0.88 -46.98
CA THR A 68 69.77 0.16 -48.15
C THR A 68 69.44 0.80 -49.50
N HIS A 69 68.40 1.64 -49.63
CA HIS A 69 68.07 2.33 -50.89
C HIS A 69 67.41 3.71 -50.67
N VAL A 70 67.87 4.74 -51.40
CA VAL A 70 67.29 6.10 -51.40
C VAL A 70 66.01 6.16 -52.26
N VAL A 71 64.84 6.08 -51.64
CA VAL A 71 63.55 6.18 -52.35
C VAL A 71 62.62 7.19 -51.68
N THR A 72 62.30 8.28 -52.40
CA THR A 72 61.50 9.44 -51.96
C THR A 72 60.00 9.14 -51.74
N LYS A 73 59.48 8.00 -52.23
CA LYS A 73 58.06 7.63 -52.09
C LYS A 73 57.68 7.00 -50.73
N GLN A 74 58.64 6.73 -49.85
CA GLN A 74 58.43 6.07 -48.54
C GLN A 74 57.96 7.05 -47.44
N LEU A 75 58.21 8.36 -47.57
CA LEU A 75 57.82 9.39 -46.59
C LEU A 75 56.31 9.51 -46.37
N ILE A 76 55.49 9.25 -47.40
CA ILE A 76 54.03 9.32 -47.32
C ILE A 76 53.48 8.29 -46.32
N HIS A 77 54.09 7.10 -46.24
CA HIS A 77 53.64 6.03 -45.35
C HIS A 77 53.84 6.39 -43.87
N ILE A 78 54.85 7.19 -43.56
CA ILE A 78 55.15 7.66 -42.19
C ILE A 78 54.02 8.57 -41.68
N GLY A 79 53.39 9.35 -42.55
CA GLY A 79 52.24 10.20 -42.20
C GLY A 79 50.90 9.47 -42.24
N VAL A 80 50.69 8.57 -43.21
CA VAL A 80 49.39 7.89 -43.41
C VAL A 80 49.13 6.83 -42.33
N CYS A 81 50.14 6.06 -41.93
CA CYS A 81 49.98 5.02 -40.90
C CYS A 81 49.51 5.53 -39.53
N PRO A 82 50.09 6.57 -38.90
CA PRO A 82 49.63 7.05 -37.60
C PRO A 82 48.21 7.60 -37.64
N VAL A 83 47.80 8.22 -38.76
CA VAL A 83 46.42 8.67 -38.96
C VAL A 83 45.47 7.48 -39.05
N LEU A 84 45.84 6.44 -39.78
CA LEU A 84 45.04 5.21 -39.88
C LEU A 84 44.88 4.51 -38.53
N ILE A 85 45.95 4.42 -37.75
CA ILE A 85 45.92 3.82 -36.40
C ILE A 85 45.06 4.66 -35.45
N PHE A 86 45.15 6.00 -35.53
CA PHE A 86 44.31 6.88 -34.73
C PHE A 86 42.82 6.70 -35.06
N ILE A 87 42.47 6.59 -36.34
CA ILE A 87 41.09 6.31 -36.79
C ILE A 87 40.62 4.94 -36.30
N LEU A 88 41.45 3.90 -36.44
CA LEU A 88 41.15 2.55 -35.95
C LEU A 88 40.94 2.54 -34.43
N HIS A 89 41.81 3.20 -33.69
CA HIS A 89 41.70 3.31 -32.23
C HIS A 89 40.41 4.03 -31.81
N ARG A 90 40.10 5.15 -32.47
CA ARG A 90 38.90 5.95 -32.19
C ARG A 90 37.62 5.19 -32.52
N THR A 91 37.58 4.48 -33.65
CA THR A 91 36.42 3.67 -34.06
C THR A 91 36.20 2.49 -33.13
N ILE A 92 37.25 1.72 -32.79
CA ILE A 92 37.17 0.61 -31.83
C ILE A 92 36.69 1.10 -30.45
N GLY A 93 37.26 2.18 -29.92
CA GLY A 93 36.83 2.74 -28.64
C GLY A 93 35.35 3.17 -28.65
N GLY A 94 34.90 3.75 -29.77
CA GLY A 94 33.51 4.19 -29.98
C GLY A 94 32.51 3.04 -30.12
N THR A 95 32.86 1.96 -30.82
CA THR A 95 31.96 0.80 -30.98
C THR A 95 31.77 0.06 -29.66
N TYR A 96 32.85 -0.12 -28.88
CA TYR A 96 32.78 -0.73 -27.55
C TYR A 96 31.94 0.11 -26.57
N SER A 97 32.10 1.44 -26.56
CA SER A 97 31.30 2.32 -25.70
C SER A 97 29.83 2.33 -26.11
N TYR A 98 29.52 2.30 -27.41
CA TYR A 98 28.16 2.17 -27.93
C TYR A 98 27.50 0.86 -27.46
N PHE A 99 28.22 -0.26 -27.52
CA PHE A 99 27.69 -1.56 -27.09
C PHE A 99 27.43 -1.62 -25.58
N ILE A 100 28.32 -1.04 -24.77
CA ILE A 100 28.13 -0.93 -23.32
C ILE A 100 26.88 -0.08 -23.03
N ARG A 101 26.75 1.09 -23.66
CA ARG A 101 25.58 1.97 -23.49
C ARG A 101 24.27 1.28 -23.86
N ARG A 102 24.24 0.53 -24.97
CA ARG A 102 23.07 -0.27 -25.36
C ARG A 102 22.69 -1.33 -24.32
N SER A 103 23.69 -1.90 -23.65
CA SER A 103 23.49 -2.90 -22.60
C SER A 103 22.99 -2.26 -21.31
N GLU A 104 23.52 -1.10 -20.94
CA GLU A 104 23.06 -0.31 -19.78
C GLU A 104 21.60 0.13 -19.94
N LEU A 105 21.19 0.59 -21.13
CA LEU A 105 19.78 0.92 -21.42
C LEU A 105 18.83 -0.28 -21.35
N LYS A 106 19.33 -1.50 -21.57
CA LYS A 106 18.52 -2.72 -21.35
C LYS A 106 18.38 -2.99 -19.86
N LEU A 107 19.44 -2.81 -19.09
CA LEU A 107 19.42 -3.00 -17.65
C LEU A 107 18.43 -2.04 -16.98
N GLU A 108 18.48 -0.77 -17.35
CA GLU A 108 17.57 0.27 -16.85
C GLU A 108 16.11 -0.10 -17.10
N ARG A 109 15.76 -0.47 -18.34
CA ARG A 109 14.40 -0.95 -18.67
C ARG A 109 13.94 -2.15 -17.85
N VAL A 110 14.83 -3.09 -17.55
CA VAL A 110 14.49 -4.26 -16.71
C VAL A 110 14.29 -3.83 -15.25
N LYS A 111 15.06 -2.86 -14.75
CA LYS A 111 14.87 -2.27 -13.43
C LYS A 111 13.55 -1.53 -13.32
N ASP A 112 13.21 -0.74 -14.33
CA ASP A 112 11.93 -0.01 -14.39
C ASP A 112 10.74 -0.99 -14.46
N LEU A 113 10.87 -2.06 -15.25
CA LEU A 113 9.85 -3.10 -15.30
C LEU A 113 9.69 -3.79 -13.95
N HIS A 114 10.80 -4.04 -13.24
CA HIS A 114 10.78 -4.63 -11.91
C HIS A 114 10.10 -3.69 -10.89
N SER A 115 10.45 -2.40 -10.86
CA SER A 115 9.83 -1.43 -9.94
C SER A 115 8.34 -1.26 -10.21
N LEU A 116 7.94 -1.15 -11.48
CA LEU A 116 6.54 -1.07 -11.89
C LEU A 116 5.76 -2.30 -11.43
N LYS A 117 6.32 -3.50 -11.59
CA LYS A 117 5.69 -4.75 -11.13
C LYS A 117 5.59 -4.84 -9.61
N MET A 118 6.57 -4.30 -8.88
CA MET A 118 6.50 -4.20 -7.42
C MET A 118 5.41 -3.24 -6.98
N GLU A 119 5.21 -2.14 -7.70
CA GLU A 119 4.13 -1.19 -7.44
C GLU A 119 2.76 -1.80 -7.72
N GLU A 120 2.59 -2.49 -8.85
CA GLU A 120 1.36 -3.25 -9.17
C GLU A 120 1.04 -4.27 -8.05
N LEU A 121 2.07 -4.95 -7.52
CA LEU A 121 1.91 -5.87 -6.40
C LEU A 121 1.49 -5.15 -5.11
N LYS A 122 2.11 -4.00 -4.79
CA LYS A 122 1.76 -3.19 -3.61
C LYS A 122 0.34 -2.63 -3.68
N GLU A 123 -0.10 -2.23 -4.86
CA GLU A 123 -1.46 -1.74 -5.10
C GLU A 123 -2.47 -2.87 -4.96
N ALA A 124 -2.25 -4.01 -5.63
CA ALA A 124 -3.12 -5.18 -5.54
C ALA A 124 -3.24 -5.73 -4.11
N THR A 125 -2.20 -5.58 -3.30
CA THR A 125 -2.19 -6.01 -1.89
C THR A 125 -2.59 -4.91 -0.89
N ASN A 126 -2.98 -3.71 -1.36
CA ASN A 126 -3.24 -2.54 -0.52
C ASN A 126 -2.09 -2.22 0.47
N PHE A 127 -0.86 -2.59 0.11
CA PHE A 127 0.32 -2.52 0.98
C PHE A 127 0.54 -1.13 1.55
N HIS A 128 0.38 -0.08 0.74
CA HIS A 128 0.60 1.30 1.19
C HIS A 128 -0.36 1.72 2.30
N LYS A 129 -1.65 1.38 2.18
CA LYS A 129 -2.65 1.70 3.21
C LYS A 129 -2.36 0.96 4.51
N THR A 130 -2.04 -0.33 4.41
CA THR A 130 -1.70 -1.15 5.58
C THR A 130 -0.42 -0.68 6.24
N ASN A 131 0.62 -0.34 5.46
CA ASN A 131 1.89 0.13 5.99
C ASN A 131 1.80 1.54 6.56
N GLU A 132 0.98 2.42 5.99
CA GLU A 132 0.68 3.74 6.54
C GLU A 132 -0.01 3.61 7.90
N LEU A 133 -1.04 2.75 8.00
CA LEU A 133 -1.72 2.47 9.26
C LEU A 133 -0.72 1.93 10.29
N LEU A 134 0.09 0.94 9.91
CA LEU A 134 1.10 0.37 10.77
C LEU A 134 2.13 1.41 11.20
N SER A 135 2.56 2.31 10.31
CA SER A 135 3.49 3.39 10.64
C SER A 135 2.90 4.36 11.65
N ARG A 136 1.63 4.76 11.51
CA ARG A 136 0.96 5.65 12.47
C ARG A 136 0.89 5.04 13.87
N PHE A 137 0.55 3.76 13.97
CA PHE A 137 0.50 3.05 15.25
C PHE A 137 1.86 2.62 15.80
N SER A 138 2.84 2.33 14.94
CA SER A 138 4.19 1.94 15.35
C SER A 138 4.99 3.11 15.90
N ASN A 139 4.73 4.33 15.41
CA ASN A 139 5.45 5.52 15.84
C ASN A 139 4.84 6.16 17.09
N GLY A 140 3.68 5.67 17.55
CA GLY A 140 3.00 6.17 18.75
C GLY A 140 2.43 7.59 18.62
N GLU A 141 2.48 8.20 17.44
CA GLU A 141 2.04 9.58 17.18
C GLU A 141 0.55 9.78 17.54
N ASP A 142 -0.30 8.83 17.13
CA ASP A 142 -1.74 8.86 17.47
C ASP A 142 -1.97 8.67 18.98
N LEU A 143 -1.12 7.93 19.70
CA LEU A 143 -1.19 7.77 21.15
C LEU A 143 -0.84 9.09 21.87
N GLU A 144 0.21 9.78 21.41
CA GLU A 144 0.59 11.08 21.94
C GLU A 144 -0.47 12.15 21.67
N GLU A 145 -1.10 12.13 20.50
CA GLU A 145 -2.17 13.06 20.14
C GLU A 145 -3.44 12.82 20.97
N LEU A 146 -3.83 11.56 21.18
CA LEU A 146 -4.92 11.18 22.08
C LEU A 146 -4.66 11.61 23.53
N GLN A 147 -3.42 11.47 24.01
CA GLN A 147 -3.06 11.85 25.37
C GLN A 147 -3.10 13.38 25.56
N LYS A 148 -2.60 14.15 24.59
CA LYS A 148 -2.72 15.62 24.59
C LYS A 148 -4.17 16.09 24.59
N GLN A 149 -5.04 15.46 23.79
CA GLN A 149 -6.47 15.76 23.78
C GLN A 149 -7.12 15.46 25.14
N ALA A 150 -6.76 14.33 25.77
CA ALA A 150 -7.27 13.99 27.10
C ALA A 150 -6.83 15.00 28.17
N ASP A 151 -5.58 15.44 28.14
CA ASP A 151 -5.05 16.45 29.06
C ASP A 151 -5.72 17.82 28.86
N GLU A 152 -5.99 18.22 27.61
CA GLU A 152 -6.71 19.46 27.32
C GLU A 152 -8.16 19.41 27.81
N ILE A 153 -8.85 18.28 27.63
CA ILE A 153 -10.20 18.05 28.16
C ILE A 153 -10.19 18.13 29.69
N ASN A 154 -9.19 17.53 30.33
CA ASN A 154 -9.05 17.56 31.79
C ASN A 154 -8.75 18.96 32.32
N ALA A 155 -7.91 19.74 31.63
CA ALA A 155 -7.63 21.14 31.98
C ALA A 155 -8.89 22.00 31.88
N LYS A 156 -9.65 21.89 30.78
CA LYS A 156 -10.95 22.58 30.62
C LYS A 156 -11.93 22.17 31.71
N LYS A 157 -12.02 20.87 32.02
CA LYS A 157 -12.87 20.36 33.09
C LYS A 157 -12.54 20.98 34.45
N GLN A 158 -11.26 21.12 34.78
CA GLN A 158 -10.83 21.79 36.02
C GLN A 158 -11.20 23.28 36.04
N GLU A 159 -11.07 23.96 34.90
CA GLU A 159 -11.50 25.35 34.75
C GLU A 159 -13.01 25.51 35.03
N TYR A 160 -13.85 24.65 34.44
CA TYR A 160 -15.30 24.63 34.70
C TYR A 160 -15.63 24.39 36.18
N LEU A 161 -14.95 23.44 36.84
CA LEU A 161 -15.15 23.18 38.27
C LEU A 161 -14.76 24.37 39.15
N ASN A 162 -13.69 25.08 38.79
CA ASN A 162 -13.27 26.29 39.50
C ASN A 162 -14.29 27.43 39.37
N ILE A 163 -14.93 27.58 38.20
CA ILE A 163 -16.00 28.57 37.99
C ILE A 163 -17.23 28.22 38.85
N ILE A 164 -17.60 26.93 38.91
CA ILE A 164 -18.72 26.44 39.72
C ILE A 164 -18.46 26.68 41.22
N ASN A 165 -17.28 26.31 41.72
CA ASN A 165 -16.92 26.46 43.14
C ASN A 165 -16.86 27.93 43.60
N LYS A 166 -16.59 28.88 42.69
CA LYS A 166 -16.61 30.32 42.98
C LYS A 166 -18.00 30.96 42.94
N GLY A 167 -19.06 30.16 42.75
CA GLY A 167 -20.45 30.65 42.68
C GLY A 167 -20.75 31.46 41.41
N GLY A 168 -19.91 31.35 40.37
CA GLY A 168 -20.11 32.02 39.10
C GLY A 168 -21.24 31.38 38.28
N LYS A 169 -22.05 32.19 37.58
CA LYS A 169 -22.96 31.67 36.55
C LYS A 169 -22.14 30.99 35.45
N LEU A 170 -22.53 29.76 35.08
CA LEU A 170 -21.94 29.08 33.92
C LEU A 170 -22.05 30.00 32.69
N PRO A 171 -21.00 30.08 31.85
CA PRO A 171 -21.11 30.76 30.56
C PRO A 171 -22.28 30.16 29.79
N ASN A 172 -23.18 31.03 29.35
CA ASN A 172 -24.39 30.61 28.62
C ASN A 172 -23.95 29.80 27.39
N ALA A 173 -24.33 28.53 27.36
CA ALA A 173 -24.08 27.60 26.26
C ALA A 173 -24.91 27.92 25.01
N ASN A 174 -25.22 29.20 24.76
CA ASN A 174 -25.66 29.68 23.46
C ASN A 174 -24.43 29.98 22.59
N SER A 175 -23.70 28.90 22.28
CA SER A 175 -22.91 28.82 21.07
C SER A 175 -23.60 27.76 20.22
N GLU A 176 -24.18 28.17 19.09
CA GLU A 176 -24.88 27.33 18.11
C GLU A 176 -24.07 26.12 17.60
N ASN A 177 -22.80 25.98 18.01
CA ASN A 177 -21.91 24.87 17.69
C ASN A 177 -21.59 23.92 18.86
N SER A 178 -21.91 24.26 20.11
CA SER A 178 -21.61 23.37 21.26
C SER A 178 -22.60 22.19 21.35
N SER A 179 -23.85 22.41 20.95
CA SER A 179 -24.87 21.34 20.91
C SER A 179 -24.44 20.19 20.01
N LYS A 180 -23.80 20.45 18.86
CA LYS A 180 -23.35 19.40 17.93
C LYS A 180 -22.22 18.55 18.49
N VAL A 181 -21.27 19.15 19.21
CA VAL A 181 -20.13 18.43 19.77
C VAL A 181 -20.58 17.62 20.98
N VAL A 182 -21.42 18.20 21.84
CA VAL A 182 -22.01 17.51 22.98
C VAL A 182 -22.96 16.40 22.51
N ASP A 183 -23.80 16.62 21.50
CA ASP A 183 -24.65 15.59 20.90
C ASP A 183 -23.83 14.48 20.23
N SER A 184 -22.68 14.80 19.61
CA SER A 184 -21.80 13.81 18.98
C SER A 184 -21.12 12.92 20.00
N VAL A 185 -20.65 13.50 21.12
CA VAL A 185 -20.02 12.75 22.21
C VAL A 185 -21.08 11.94 22.98
N LEU A 186 -22.27 12.49 23.19
CA LEU A 186 -23.37 11.79 23.84
C LEU A 186 -23.89 10.62 22.97
N GLY A 187 -23.97 10.82 21.65
CA GLY A 187 -24.32 9.76 20.69
C GLY A 187 -23.26 8.67 20.57
N TRP A 188 -21.99 8.98 20.83
CA TRP A 188 -20.91 8.00 20.83
C TRP A 188 -20.87 7.17 22.13
N VAL A 189 -21.15 7.81 23.28
CA VAL A 189 -21.17 7.14 24.60
C VAL A 189 -22.44 6.29 24.79
N ILE A 190 -23.57 6.68 24.17
CA ILE A 190 -24.85 5.98 24.27
C ILE A 190 -25.07 4.99 23.10
N GLY A 191 -24.27 5.09 22.03
CA GLY A 191 -24.47 4.35 20.80
C GLY A 191 -25.50 5.05 19.90
N GLN A 192 -25.15 5.28 18.63
CA GLN A 192 -25.97 6.05 17.68
C GLN A 192 -27.34 5.42 17.39
N ASP A 193 -27.51 4.13 17.71
CA ASP A 193 -28.69 3.36 17.34
C ASP A 193 -29.85 3.49 18.34
N GLU A 194 -29.57 3.89 19.59
CA GLU A 194 -30.60 3.99 20.64
C GLU A 194 -31.12 5.43 20.86
N LEU A 195 -30.41 6.45 20.37
CA LEU A 195 -30.73 7.85 20.63
C LEU A 195 -31.59 8.52 19.54
N SER A 196 -31.83 7.84 18.41
CA SER A 196 -32.63 8.35 17.28
C SER A 196 -34.01 8.83 17.73
N SER A 197 -34.46 9.98 17.20
CA SER A 197 -35.83 10.48 17.39
C SER A 197 -36.89 9.49 16.90
N GLU A 198 -36.52 8.50 16.08
CA GLU A 198 -37.42 7.49 15.52
C GLU A 198 -37.67 6.29 16.46
N THR A 199 -36.84 6.08 17.49
CA THR A 199 -36.99 4.94 18.42
C THR A 199 -37.61 5.33 19.76
N ARG A 200 -37.82 6.63 20.00
CA ARG A 200 -38.43 7.16 21.22
C ARG A 200 -39.94 7.28 21.08
N TYR A 201 -40.63 6.22 21.45
CA TYR A 201 -42.09 6.21 21.48
C TYR A 201 -42.62 6.60 22.85
N ALA A 202 -43.65 7.44 22.89
CA ALA A 202 -44.35 7.81 24.10
C ALA A 202 -45.34 6.71 24.53
N LEU A 203 -45.41 6.42 25.83
CA LEU A 203 -46.41 5.53 26.42
C LEU A 203 -47.69 6.31 26.72
N ILE A 204 -48.64 6.24 25.78
CA ILE A 204 -49.93 6.93 25.86
C ILE A 204 -51.00 5.94 26.30
N CYS A 205 -51.71 6.29 27.38
CA CYS A 205 -52.80 5.46 27.89
C CYS A 205 -53.98 5.41 26.89
N THR A 206 -54.47 4.22 26.57
CA THR A 206 -55.59 3.99 25.66
C THR A 206 -56.94 4.49 26.18
N ASN A 207 -57.12 4.55 27.51
CA ASN A 207 -58.37 4.99 28.14
C ASN A 207 -58.41 6.51 28.39
N CYS A 208 -57.33 7.08 28.95
CA CYS A 208 -57.33 8.48 29.42
C CYS A 208 -56.32 9.38 28.71
N TYR A 209 -55.58 8.87 27.72
CA TYR A 209 -54.62 9.59 26.88
C TYR A 209 -53.50 10.31 27.63
N GLN A 210 -53.26 9.96 28.90
CA GLN A 210 -52.16 10.50 29.68
C GLN A 210 -50.82 9.98 29.13
N HIS A 211 -49.82 10.87 29.05
CA HIS A 211 -48.43 10.52 28.80
C HIS A 211 -47.79 9.92 30.07
N ASN A 212 -47.28 8.69 29.98
CA ASN A 212 -46.71 7.94 31.12
C ASN A 212 -45.20 7.68 30.97
N GLY A 213 -44.52 8.50 30.18
CA GLY A 213 -43.08 8.37 29.91
C GLY A 213 -42.78 7.76 28.55
N LEU A 214 -41.52 7.36 28.35
CA LEU A 214 -41.01 6.81 27.10
C LEU A 214 -40.95 5.27 27.16
N ALA A 215 -41.21 4.63 26.03
CA ALA A 215 -41.02 3.20 25.85
C ALA A 215 -39.52 2.85 25.92
N PRO A 216 -39.17 1.67 26.45
CA PRO A 216 -37.78 1.18 26.43
C PRO A 216 -37.23 1.10 25.01
N PRO A 217 -35.95 1.44 24.79
CA PRO A 217 -35.34 1.32 23.47
C PRO A 217 -35.43 -0.13 22.96
N GLY A 218 -35.71 -0.29 21.67
CA GLY A 218 -35.86 -1.61 21.03
C GLY A 218 -37.23 -2.29 21.17
N THR A 219 -38.23 -1.65 21.79
CA THR A 219 -39.60 -2.17 21.87
C THR A 219 -40.64 -1.23 21.28
N GLN A 220 -41.61 -1.76 20.53
CA GLN A 220 -42.74 -0.95 20.06
C GLN A 220 -43.66 -0.61 21.25
N PRO A 221 -44.22 0.61 21.30
CA PRO A 221 -45.03 1.09 22.44
C PRO A 221 -46.25 0.23 22.73
N LYS A 222 -46.76 -0.49 21.71
CA LYS A 222 -47.91 -1.39 21.84
C LYS A 222 -47.64 -2.61 22.71
N PHE A 223 -46.40 -3.08 22.81
CA PHE A 223 -46.06 -4.30 23.56
C PHE A 223 -45.58 -4.02 24.99
N VAL A 224 -45.49 -2.76 25.38
CA VAL A 224 -45.03 -2.38 26.71
C VAL A 224 -46.21 -2.49 27.68
N LYS A 225 -46.17 -3.48 28.57
CA LYS A 225 -47.19 -3.66 29.61
C LYS A 225 -46.95 -2.66 30.75
N TYR A 226 -47.91 -1.76 31.00
CA TYR A 226 -47.85 -0.81 32.12
C TYR A 226 -49.24 -0.44 32.65
N ILE A 227 -49.30 -0.04 33.93
CA ILE A 227 -50.54 0.43 34.57
C ILE A 227 -50.52 1.96 34.59
N CYS A 228 -51.59 2.59 34.09
CA CYS A 228 -51.64 4.06 34.05
C CYS A 228 -51.85 4.65 35.47
N PRO A 229 -50.96 5.52 35.98
CA PRO A 229 -51.10 6.14 37.30
C PRO A 229 -52.33 7.05 37.44
N LYS A 230 -52.93 7.51 36.32
CA LYS A 230 -54.09 8.40 36.34
C LYS A 230 -55.43 7.66 36.44
N CYS A 231 -55.58 6.52 35.77
CA CYS A 231 -56.86 5.81 35.66
C CYS A 231 -56.82 4.32 36.01
N GLY A 232 -55.63 3.77 36.31
CA GLY A 232 -55.46 2.38 36.73
C GLY A 232 -55.58 1.32 35.63
N VAL A 233 -55.86 1.70 34.37
CA VAL A 233 -55.99 0.72 33.28
C VAL A 233 -54.62 0.13 32.90
N THR A 234 -54.59 -1.17 32.61
CA THR A 234 -53.42 -1.88 32.08
C THR A 234 -53.35 -1.69 30.56
N ASN A 235 -52.25 -1.13 30.07
CA ASN A 235 -51.95 -0.96 28.66
C ASN A 235 -50.90 -2.00 28.23
N GLY A 236 -50.87 -2.38 26.95
CA GLY A 236 -49.88 -3.29 26.36
C GLY A 236 -50.46 -4.62 25.85
N GLU A 237 -50.09 -5.01 24.63
CA GLU A 237 -50.43 -6.26 23.94
C GLU A 237 -49.38 -7.35 24.19
N GLU A 238 -49.72 -8.61 23.95
CA GLU A 238 -48.77 -9.72 24.00
C GLU A 238 -47.96 -9.80 22.70
N LYS A 239 -46.63 -9.94 22.81
CA LYS A 239 -45.77 -10.09 21.63
C LYS A 239 -46.16 -11.39 20.90
N PRO A 240 -46.33 -11.38 19.57
CA PRO A 240 -46.44 -12.63 18.81
C PRO A 240 -45.14 -13.41 18.93
N GLU A 241 -45.22 -14.68 19.31
CA GLU A 241 -44.06 -15.57 19.41
C GLU A 241 -43.34 -15.68 18.06
N GLU A 242 -42.08 -15.27 18.00
CA GLU A 242 -41.19 -15.61 16.89
C GLU A 242 -41.02 -17.13 16.86
N LYS A 243 -41.60 -17.78 15.84
CA LYS A 243 -41.32 -19.18 15.56
C LYS A 243 -39.84 -19.32 15.23
N LYS A 244 -39.08 -19.91 16.14
CA LYS A 244 -37.69 -20.33 15.91
C LYS A 244 -37.62 -21.21 14.65
N PRO A 245 -36.73 -20.94 13.68
CA PRO A 245 -36.46 -21.87 12.60
C PRO A 245 -36.01 -23.22 13.16
N ILE A 246 -36.67 -24.29 12.73
CA ILE A 246 -36.38 -25.66 13.14
C ILE A 246 -35.01 -26.04 12.56
N GLU A 247 -34.06 -26.40 13.44
CA GLU A 247 -32.74 -26.93 13.09
C GLU A 247 -32.84 -28.31 12.41
N PRO A 248 -32.30 -28.52 11.19
CA PRO A 248 -32.25 -29.83 10.53
C PRO A 248 -31.02 -30.67 10.93
N LEU A 249 -30.53 -30.55 12.17
CA LEU A 249 -29.28 -31.20 12.62
C LEU A 249 -29.45 -32.61 13.20
N LYS A 250 -30.68 -33.11 13.36
CA LYS A 250 -30.92 -34.46 13.92
C LYS A 250 -30.89 -35.58 12.88
N GLU A 251 -31.22 -35.30 11.60
CA GLU A 251 -31.21 -36.31 10.53
C GLU A 251 -29.78 -36.67 10.07
N ILE A 252 -28.83 -35.74 10.20
CA ILE A 252 -27.41 -35.97 9.79
C ILE A 252 -26.69 -36.87 10.81
N GLU A 253 -27.04 -36.77 12.09
CA GLU A 253 -26.39 -37.53 13.16
C GLU A 253 -26.81 -39.01 13.17
N GLU A 254 -28.02 -39.30 12.69
CA GLU A 254 -28.53 -40.67 12.56
C GLU A 254 -27.95 -41.38 11.33
N ALA A 255 -27.75 -40.65 10.22
CA ALA A 255 -27.10 -41.16 9.00
C ALA A 255 -25.61 -41.51 9.20
N LEU A 256 -24.89 -40.80 10.09
CA LEU A 256 -23.49 -41.08 10.42
C LEU A 256 -23.30 -42.30 11.33
N LYS A 257 -24.33 -42.71 12.09
CA LYS A 257 -24.28 -43.91 12.94
C LYS A 257 -24.52 -45.20 12.15
N THR A 258 -25.23 -45.14 11.03
CA THR A 258 -25.43 -46.31 10.16
C THR A 258 -24.18 -46.65 9.34
N THR A 259 -23.37 -45.66 8.95
CA THR A 259 -22.17 -45.89 8.12
C THR A 259 -20.97 -46.45 8.88
N SER A 260 -20.90 -46.29 10.21
CA SER A 260 -19.77 -46.77 11.03
C SER A 260 -19.89 -48.23 11.49
N ASN A 261 -21.07 -48.85 11.36
CA ASN A 261 -21.28 -50.25 11.74
C ASN A 261 -21.11 -51.25 10.57
N GLU A 262 -20.93 -50.79 9.33
CA GLU A 262 -20.75 -51.67 8.16
C GLU A 262 -19.28 -51.92 7.76
N THR A 263 -18.30 -51.38 8.49
CA THR A 263 -16.86 -51.52 8.18
C THR A 263 -16.06 -52.28 9.25
N LYS A 264 -16.67 -53.32 9.85
CA LYS A 264 -15.96 -54.25 10.72
C LYS A 264 -16.18 -55.69 10.32
#